data_AF-A0A2G9GF83-F1
#
_entry.id   AF-A0A2G9GF83-F1
#
_cell.length_a   1.000
_cell.length_b   1.000
_cell.length_c   1.000
_cell.angle_alpha   90.00
_cell.angle_beta   90.00
_cell.angle_gamma   90.00
#
_symmetry.space_group_name_H-M   'P 1'
#
loop_
_entity.id
_entity.type
_entity.pdbx_description
1 polymer ?
#
loop_
_entity_poly.entity_id
_entity_poly.type
_entity_poly.pdbx_seq_one_letter_code
_entity_poly.pdbx_strand_id
1 'polypeptide(L)'
;MTEEVSIWGWPLQTAGMLTTEYSSRSFSVISGRVTEWSTWETKYSVREANSSWIQGRWSSSVVQFDPNTWILEYKKSFLSDNSRMVFALVEFLKFRVIIEFEKMKQQFWLPFVFGRRRRSSSDFTEGRILIPT
;
A
#
# COMPACT_ATOMS: atom_id res chain seq x y z
N MET A 1 10.49 3.82 -17.32
CA MET A 1 11.48 2.77 -17.62
C MET A 1 11.01 1.50 -16.95
N THR A 2 10.95 0.39 -17.68
CA THR A 2 10.31 -0.86 -17.22
C THR A 2 11.25 -1.72 -16.38
N GLU A 3 12.54 -1.64 -16.68
CA GLU A 3 13.63 -2.36 -16.02
C GLU A 3 14.75 -1.36 -15.72
N GLU A 4 15.45 -1.60 -14.62
CA GLU A 4 16.56 -0.78 -14.15
C GLU A 4 17.70 -1.72 -13.72
N VAL A 5 18.92 -1.38 -14.12
CA VAL A 5 20.14 -2.09 -13.75
C VAL A 5 21.10 -1.06 -13.18
N SER A 6 21.61 -1.30 -11.98
CA SER A 6 22.60 -0.46 -11.32
C SER A 6 23.77 -1.32 -10.83
N ILE A 7 24.96 -0.74 -10.85
CA ILE A 7 26.15 -1.33 -10.23
C ILE A 7 26.58 -0.38 -9.12
N TRP A 8 26.71 -0.91 -7.92
CA TRP A 8 27.15 -0.15 -6.75
C TRP A 8 27.92 -1.03 -5.80
N GLY A 9 28.66 -0.42 -4.88
CA GLY A 9 29.55 -1.15 -4.00
C GLY A 9 30.26 -0.23 -3.03
N TRP A 10 30.86 -0.81 -2.01
CA TRP A 10 31.59 -0.09 -0.98
C TRP A 10 33.03 -0.64 -0.88
N PRO A 11 34.04 0.24 -0.87
CA PRO A 11 35.44 -0.20 -0.79
C PRO A 11 35.81 -0.68 0.62
N LEU A 12 35.14 -0.15 1.66
CA LEU A 12 35.35 -0.51 3.05
C LEU A 12 34.22 -1.39 3.56
N GLN A 13 34.51 -2.16 4.61
CA GLN A 13 33.48 -2.94 5.30
C GLN A 13 32.39 -2.01 5.82
N THR A 14 31.13 -2.35 5.54
CA THR A 14 29.98 -1.57 5.99
C THR A 14 28.77 -2.46 6.19
N ALA A 15 27.82 -2.01 7.01
CA ALA A 15 26.56 -2.70 7.22
C ALA A 15 25.40 -1.73 6.97
N GLY A 16 24.27 -2.27 6.54
CA GLY A 16 23.10 -1.50 6.20
C GLY A 16 21.87 -2.37 6.05
N MET A 17 20.80 -1.77 5.53
CA MET A 17 19.52 -2.44 5.33
C MET A 17 19.11 -2.28 3.87
N LEU A 18 18.84 -3.40 3.20
CA LEU A 18 18.21 -3.41 1.90
C LEU A 18 16.71 -3.55 2.09
N THR A 19 15.97 -2.55 1.63
CA THR A 19 14.51 -2.54 1.70
C THR A 19 13.93 -2.59 0.30
N THR A 20 12.98 -3.50 0.09
CA THR A 20 12.17 -3.53 -1.12
C THR A 20 10.76 -3.06 -0.80
N GLU A 21 10.28 -2.14 -1.62
CA GLU A 21 8.91 -1.64 -1.56
C GLU A 21 8.03 -2.52 -2.47
N TYR A 22 7.44 -1.89 -3.49
CA TYR A 22 6.47 -2.51 -4.39
C TYR A 22 7.09 -3.39 -5.49
N SER A 23 8.40 -3.38 -5.70
CA SER A 23 9.07 -4.15 -6.76
C SER A 23 10.04 -5.17 -6.17
N SER A 24 10.05 -6.37 -6.75
CA SER A 24 11.10 -7.36 -6.48
C SER A 24 12.43 -6.83 -7.01
N ARG A 25 13.52 -7.19 -6.33
CA ARG A 25 14.88 -6.85 -6.75
C ARG A 25 15.73 -8.11 -6.77
N SER A 26 16.66 -8.17 -7.71
CA SER A 26 17.64 -9.24 -7.82
C SER A 26 19.02 -8.64 -7.63
N PHE A 27 19.82 -9.25 -6.77
CA PHE A 27 21.18 -8.82 -6.50
C PHE A 27 22.15 -9.92 -6.92
N SER A 28 23.27 -9.52 -7.50
CA SER A 28 24.38 -10.43 -7.85
C SER A 28 25.69 -9.84 -7.34
N VAL A 29 26.47 -10.63 -6.60
CA VAL A 29 27.80 -10.21 -6.14
C VAL A 29 28.77 -10.32 -7.30
N ILE A 30 29.37 -9.21 -7.71
CA ILE A 30 30.42 -9.17 -8.73
C ILE A 30 31.77 -9.49 -8.08
N SER A 31 32.03 -8.91 -6.91
CA SER A 31 33.26 -9.05 -6.14
C SER A 31 32.97 -8.90 -4.65
N GLY A 32 33.81 -9.50 -3.81
CA GLY A 32 33.70 -9.44 -2.36
C GLY A 32 32.70 -10.45 -1.81
N ARG A 33 32.12 -10.12 -0.65
CA ARG A 33 31.25 -11.01 0.11
C ARG A 33 30.16 -10.22 0.83
N VAL A 34 28.95 -10.75 0.82
CA VAL A 34 27.79 -10.19 1.52
C VAL A 34 27.30 -11.18 2.56
N THR A 35 27.12 -10.73 3.79
CA THR A 35 26.37 -11.48 4.81
C THR A 35 24.99 -10.87 4.92
N GLU A 36 23.95 -11.67 4.77
CA GLU A 36 22.55 -11.26 4.76
C GLU A 36 21.80 -11.90 5.93
N TRP A 37 21.01 -11.08 6.64
CA TRP A 37 20.04 -11.52 7.64
C TRP A 37 18.65 -11.12 7.13
N SER A 38 17.83 -12.11 6.76
CA SER A 38 16.46 -11.85 6.33
C SER A 38 15.55 -11.61 7.54
N THR A 39 14.56 -10.72 7.44
CA THR A 39 13.66 -10.39 8.56
C THR A 39 12.95 -11.60 9.16
N TRP A 40 12.71 -12.63 8.35
CA TRP A 40 11.89 -13.79 8.73
C TRP A 40 12.72 -15.00 9.15
N GLU A 41 14.05 -14.96 9.03
CA GLU A 41 14.94 -16.08 9.36
C GLU A 41 15.89 -15.71 10.49
N THR A 42 16.07 -16.62 11.44
CA THR A 42 17.05 -16.45 12.53
C THR A 42 18.49 -16.72 12.10
N LYS A 43 18.70 -17.21 10.88
CA LYS A 43 20.01 -17.58 10.33
C LYS A 43 20.48 -16.54 9.32
N TYR A 44 21.80 -16.37 9.23
CA TYR A 44 22.41 -15.55 8.20
C TYR A 44 22.78 -16.40 6.98
N SER A 45 22.74 -15.77 5.81
CA SER A 45 23.21 -16.32 4.54
C SER A 45 24.46 -15.57 4.10
N VAL A 46 25.48 -16.30 3.66
CA VAL A 46 26.70 -15.70 3.08
C VAL A 46 26.63 -15.84 1.57
N ARG A 47 26.84 -14.72 0.86
CA ARG A 47 26.82 -14.59 -0.59
C ARG A 47 28.21 -14.19 -1.04
N GLU A 48 28.91 -15.12 -1.68
CA GLU A 48 30.24 -14.88 -2.25
C GLU A 48 30.12 -14.30 -3.68
N ALA A 49 31.25 -13.87 -4.26
CA ALA A 49 31.30 -13.47 -5.66
C ALA A 49 30.68 -14.53 -6.59
N ASN A 50 29.95 -14.06 -7.61
CA ASN A 50 29.14 -14.84 -8.56
C ASN A 50 27.88 -15.49 -7.98
N SER A 51 27.54 -15.25 -6.72
CA SER A 51 26.24 -15.62 -6.18
C SER A 51 25.20 -14.54 -6.46
N SER A 52 23.96 -14.98 -6.71
CA SER A 52 22.82 -14.09 -6.87
C SER A 52 21.68 -14.53 -5.97
N TRP A 53 20.85 -13.57 -5.58
CA TRP A 53 19.66 -13.82 -4.79
C TRP A 53 18.56 -12.81 -5.14
N ILE A 54 17.33 -13.19 -4.79
CA ILE A 54 16.15 -12.38 -5.06
C ILE A 54 15.60 -11.89 -3.73
N GLN A 55 15.43 -10.58 -3.61
CA GLN A 55 14.73 -9.96 -2.51
C GLN A 55 13.28 -9.70 -2.94
N GLY A 56 12.36 -10.41 -2.29
CA GLY A 56 10.93 -10.35 -2.57
C GLY A 56 10.33 -8.97 -2.31
N ARG A 57 9.08 -8.74 -2.74
CA ARG A 57 8.37 -7.47 -2.52
C ARG A 57 8.07 -7.28 -1.03
N TRP A 58 8.05 -6.04 -0.55
CA TRP A 58 7.77 -5.71 0.86
C TRP A 58 8.66 -6.44 1.85
N SER A 59 9.91 -6.65 1.49
CA SER A 59 10.86 -7.35 2.36
C SER A 59 12.01 -6.44 2.74
N SER A 60 12.63 -6.77 3.86
CA SER A 60 13.80 -6.10 4.36
C SER A 60 14.83 -7.15 4.70
N SER A 61 16.09 -6.84 4.43
CA SER A 61 17.21 -7.64 4.91
C SER A 61 18.30 -6.72 5.42
N VAL A 62 18.86 -7.07 6.57
CA VAL A 62 20.07 -6.44 7.05
C VAL A 62 21.23 -7.10 6.33
N VAL A 63 22.18 -6.31 5.86
CA VAL A 63 23.33 -6.80 5.11
C VAL A 63 24.62 -6.21 5.66
N GLN A 64 25.67 -7.00 5.57
CA GLN A 64 27.04 -6.56 5.80
C GLN A 64 27.85 -6.84 4.54
N PHE A 65 28.47 -5.80 4.03
CA PHE A 65 29.40 -5.85 2.92
C PHE A 65 30.82 -5.93 3.46
N ASP A 66 31.57 -6.92 3.00
CA ASP A 66 33.01 -6.98 3.25
C ASP A 66 33.76 -5.96 2.39
N PRO A 67 35.04 -5.67 2.66
CA PRO A 67 35.83 -4.75 1.85
C PRO A 67 35.82 -5.11 0.36
N ASN A 68 35.83 -4.09 -0.50
CA ASN A 68 35.80 -4.23 -1.96
C ASN A 68 34.64 -5.07 -2.50
N THR A 69 33.46 -4.91 -1.89
CA THR A 69 32.24 -5.59 -2.34
C THR A 69 31.52 -4.75 -3.38
N TRP A 70 31.26 -5.36 -4.54
CA TRP A 70 30.55 -4.76 -5.67
C TRP A 70 29.36 -5.63 -6.06
N ILE A 71 28.22 -5.00 -6.28
CA ILE A 71 26.93 -5.65 -6.49
C ILE A 71 26.28 -5.09 -7.75
N LEU A 72 25.70 -5.99 -8.51
CA LEU A 72 24.75 -5.69 -9.58
C LEU A 72 23.34 -5.80 -9.00
N GLU A 73 22.58 -4.71 -9.04
CA GLU A 73 21.16 -4.69 -8.69
C GLU A 73 20.33 -4.60 -9.97
N TYR A 74 19.41 -5.53 -10.14
CA TYR A 74 18.39 -5.52 -11.17
C TYR A 74 17.01 -5.34 -10.53
N LYS A 75 16.24 -4.38 -11.02
CA LYS A 75 14.90 -4.07 -10.54
C LYS A 75 13.91 -4.05 -11.71
N LYS A 76 12.84 -4.83 -11.58
CA LYS A 76 11.70 -4.82 -12.50
C LYS A 76 10.55 -4.02 -11.90
N SER A 77 10.09 -2.99 -12.60
CA SER A 77 8.98 -2.17 -12.12
C SER A 77 7.66 -2.96 -12.10
N PHE A 78 6.94 -2.94 -10.97
CA PHE A 78 5.65 -3.65 -10.84
C PHE A 78 4.57 -3.06 -11.75
N LEU A 79 4.63 -1.75 -11.99
CA LEU A 79 3.61 -1.04 -12.78
C LEU A 79 3.62 -1.45 -14.24
N SER A 80 4.71 -2.02 -14.78
CA SER A 80 4.82 -2.26 -16.22
C SER A 80 4.27 -3.60 -16.69
N ASP A 81 4.21 -4.63 -15.84
CA ASP A 81 3.74 -5.95 -16.30
C ASP A 81 2.22 -5.98 -16.49
N ASN A 82 1.46 -5.18 -15.73
CA ASN A 82 -0.01 -5.19 -15.74
C ASN A 82 -0.63 -3.80 -15.49
N SER A 83 -0.01 -2.72 -15.99
CA SER A 83 -0.44 -1.33 -15.77
C SER A 83 -1.95 -1.12 -15.94
N ARG A 84 -2.52 -1.65 -17.03
CA ARG A 84 -3.96 -1.56 -17.34
C ARG A 84 -4.84 -2.24 -16.30
N MET A 85 -4.44 -3.43 -15.83
CA MET A 85 -5.20 -4.19 -14.84
C MET A 85 -5.12 -3.52 -13.46
N VAL A 86 -3.94 -3.01 -13.09
CA VAL A 86 -3.76 -2.25 -11.84
C VAL A 86 -4.59 -0.97 -11.88
N PHE A 87 -4.61 -0.26 -13.01
CA PHE A 87 -5.42 0.96 -13.16
C PHE A 87 -6.92 0.66 -13.05
N ALA A 88 -7.40 -0.39 -13.70
CA ALA A 88 -8.79 -0.84 -13.62
C ALA A 88 -9.20 -1.22 -12.19
N LEU A 89 -8.32 -1.92 -11.44
CA LEU A 89 -8.55 -2.26 -10.04
C LEU A 89 -8.63 -1.01 -9.15
N VAL A 90 -7.77 -0.01 -9.39
CA VAL A 90 -7.79 1.26 -8.66
C VAL A 90 -9.07 2.05 -8.96
N GLU A 91 -9.49 2.13 -10.22
CA GLU A 91 -10.76 2.77 -10.60
C GLU A 91 -11.96 2.07 -9.96
N PHE A 92 -11.98 0.73 -9.98
CA PHE A 92 -13.02 -0.06 -9.33
C PHE A 92 -13.07 0.19 -7.81
N LEU A 93 -11.90 0.21 -7.14
CA LEU A 93 -11.82 0.50 -5.71
C LEU A 93 -12.31 1.90 -5.38
N LYS A 94 -11.91 2.92 -6.15
CA LYS A 94 -12.41 4.30 -5.99
C LYS A 94 -13.92 4.35 -6.11
N PHE A 95 -14.47 3.72 -7.15
CA PHE A 95 -15.91 3.68 -7.36
C PHE A 95 -16.64 3.01 -6.19
N ARG A 96 -16.10 1.89 -5.67
CA ARG A 96 -16.66 1.20 -4.52
C ARG A 96 -16.64 2.05 -3.25
N VAL A 97 -15.54 2.75 -2.98
CA VAL A 97 -15.43 3.66 -1.84
C VAL A 97 -16.45 4.81 -1.95
N ILE A 98 -16.61 5.39 -3.14
CA ILE A 98 -17.60 6.45 -3.39
C ILE A 98 -19.02 5.94 -3.10
N ILE A 99 -19.37 4.73 -3.60
CA ILE A 99 -20.69 4.14 -3.34
C ILE A 99 -20.92 3.91 -1.85
N GLU A 100 -19.97 3.30 -1.15
CA GLU A 100 -20.15 3.02 0.28
C GLU A 100 -20.20 4.30 1.11
N PHE A 101 -19.44 5.34 0.72
CA PHE A 101 -19.52 6.66 1.33
C PHE A 101 -20.89 7.32 1.10
N GLU A 102 -21.44 7.26 -0.11
CA GLU A 102 -22.77 7.77 -0.41
C GLU A 102 -23.87 7.02 0.36
N LYS A 103 -23.76 5.69 0.50
CA LYS A 103 -24.67 4.89 1.34
C LYS A 103 -24.59 5.29 2.81
N MET A 104 -23.39 5.44 3.35
CA MET A 104 -23.19 5.92 4.72
C MET A 104 -23.80 7.31 4.93
N LYS A 105 -23.59 8.23 3.97
CA LYS A 105 -24.19 9.56 3.99
C LYS A 105 -25.71 9.44 4.08
N GLN A 106 -26.37 8.67 3.20
CA GLN A 106 -27.82 8.47 3.25
C GLN A 106 -28.31 7.92 4.59
N GLN A 107 -27.63 6.90 5.15
CA GLN A 107 -27.97 6.36 6.47
C GLN A 107 -27.84 7.38 7.59
N PHE A 108 -26.86 8.29 7.51
CA PHE A 108 -26.67 9.38 8.47
C PHE A 108 -27.75 10.47 8.36
N TRP A 109 -28.28 10.75 7.17
CA TRP A 109 -29.34 11.76 6.96
C TRP A 109 -30.77 11.26 7.21
N LEU A 110 -31.03 9.95 7.11
CA LEU A 110 -32.36 9.36 7.38
C LEU A 110 -32.96 9.68 8.77
N PRO A 111 -32.21 9.68 9.90
CA PRO A 111 -32.78 10.04 11.20
C PRO A 111 -33.16 11.53 11.34
N PHE A 112 -32.56 12.44 10.56
CA PHE A 112 -32.89 13.87 10.63
C PHE A 112 -34.18 14.25 9.90
N VAL A 113 -34.55 13.52 8.84
CA VAL A 113 -35.77 13.79 8.06
C VAL A 113 -37.03 13.32 8.80
N PHE A 114 -36.94 12.24 9.58
CA PHE A 114 -38.07 11.72 10.37
C PHE A 114 -38.32 12.47 11.69
N GLY A 115 -37.33 13.19 12.24
CA GLY A 115 -37.48 13.94 13.49
C GLY A 115 -38.28 15.25 13.38
N ARG A 116 -38.48 15.80 12.18
CA ARG A 116 -39.17 17.10 11.98
C ARG A 116 -40.69 17.01 11.81
N ARG A 117 -41.29 15.82 11.66
CA ARG A 117 -42.74 15.67 11.39
C ARG A 117 -43.57 15.18 12.61
N ARG A 118 -43.03 15.27 13.83
CA ARG A 118 -43.75 14.94 15.09
C ARG A 118 -43.68 16.04 16.16
N ARG A 119 -43.70 17.31 15.75
CA ARG A 119 -43.94 18.46 16.64
C ARG A 119 -44.74 19.53 15.91
N SER A 120 -46.00 19.24 15.61
CA SER A 120 -47.05 20.27 15.48
C SER A 120 -48.38 19.56 15.32
N SER A 121 -49.12 19.45 16.42
CA SER A 121 -50.60 19.45 16.49
C SER A 121 -51.02 18.79 17.80
N SER A 122 -50.78 19.51 18.88
CA SER A 122 -51.56 19.36 20.11
C SER A 122 -51.44 20.68 20.84
N ASP A 123 -52.37 21.59 20.57
CA ASP A 123 -52.91 22.48 21.59
C ASP A 123 -54.26 23.04 21.15
N PHE A 124 -55.18 22.98 22.11
CA PHE A 124 -56.55 23.45 22.15
C PHE A 124 -56.70 24.92 21.72
N THR A 125 -57.79 25.26 21.02
CA THR A 125 -58.89 26.10 21.55
C THR A 125 -60.04 26.20 20.54
N GLU A 126 -61.19 25.65 20.94
CA GLU A 126 -62.53 26.27 20.91
C GLU A 126 -62.86 27.23 19.76
N GLY A 127 -63.63 26.74 18.77
CA GLY A 127 -64.20 27.54 17.69
C GLY A 127 -65.57 26.98 17.28
N ARG A 128 -66.62 27.75 17.54
CA ARG A 128 -68.04 27.39 17.49
C ARG A 128 -68.50 27.00 16.08
N ILE A 129 -69.37 25.99 16.02
CA ILE A 129 -70.13 25.58 14.82
C ILE A 129 -71.27 26.58 14.60
N LEU A 130 -71.33 27.19 13.41
CA LEU A 130 -72.55 27.80 12.89
C LEU A 130 -72.75 27.33 11.45
N ILE A 131 -73.86 26.61 11.23
CA ILE A 131 -74.33 26.12 9.93
C ILE A 131 -75.31 27.17 9.39
N PRO A 132 -75.13 27.70 8.17
CA PRO A 132 -76.17 28.51 7.53
C PRO A 132 -77.18 27.61 6.82
N THR A 133 -78.44 28.03 6.90
CA THR A 133 -79.65 27.42 6.34
C THR A 133 -79.78 27.68 4.84
#